data_AF-L0AK74-F1
#
_entry.id   AF-L0AK74-F1
#
_cell.length_a   1.000
_cell.length_b   1.000
_cell.length_c   1.000
_cell.angle_alpha   90.00
_cell.angle_beta   90.00
_cell.angle_gamma   90.00
#
_symmetry.space_group_name_H-M   'P 1'
#
loop_
_entity.id
_entity.type
_entity.pdbx_description
1 polymer ?
#
loop_
_entity_poly.entity_id
_entity_poly.type
_entity_poly.pdbx_seq_one_letter_code
_entity_poly.pdbx_strand_id
1 'polypeptide(L)' 'MDDEMLDDQRRLVELIEAEGWDVTDLEMSAYDSPWADEDEPEATVTITARKPYESENGDSGDEDDSPYRLQ' A
#
# COMPACT_ATOMS: atom_id res chain seq x y z
N MET A 1 19.76 15.09 0.23
CA MET A 1 18.40 14.51 0.20
C MET A 1 17.51 15.64 0.62
N ASP A 2 16.78 16.18 -0.34
CA ASP A 2 16.04 17.44 -0.23
C ASP A 2 14.94 17.31 0.82
N ASP A 3 14.93 18.20 1.82
CA ASP A 3 13.95 18.20 2.91
C ASP A 3 12.50 18.21 2.38
N GLU A 4 12.28 18.81 1.21
CA GLU A 4 10.99 18.82 0.50
C GLU A 4 10.50 17.42 0.11
N MET A 5 11.39 16.52 -0.32
CA MET A 5 11.03 15.14 -0.68
C MET A 5 10.57 14.33 0.54
N LEU A 6 11.19 14.59 1.70
CA LEU A 6 10.82 13.93 2.96
C LEU A 6 9.48 14.44 3.49
N ASP A 7 9.19 15.74 3.32
CA ASP A 7 7.89 16.32 3.65
C ASP A 7 6.78 15.74 2.76
N ASP A 8 7.02 15.58 1.46
CA ASP A 8 6.05 14.96 0.54
C ASP A 8 5.79 13.48 0.88
N GLN A 9 6.85 12.72 1.18
CA GLN A 9 6.73 11.33 1.65
C GLN A 9 5.87 11.25 2.92
N ARG A 10 6.14 12.10 3.91
CA ARG A 10 5.39 12.13 5.16
C ARG A 10 3.92 12.45 4.93
N ARG A 11 3.65 13.44 4.07
CA ARG A 11 2.28 13.82 3.70
C ARG A 11 1.52 12.66 3.03
N LEU A 12 2.18 11.89 2.17
CA LEU A 12 1.57 10.71 1.54
C LEU A 12 1.18 9.64 2.56
N VAL A 13 2.04 9.37 3.55
CA VAL A 13 1.73 8.44 4.64
C VAL A 13 0.55 8.94 5.45
N GLU A 14 0.55 10.20 5.86
CA GLU A 14 -0.53 10.80 6.65
C GLU A 14 -1.89 10.71 5.93
N LEU A 15 -1.91 10.90 4.60
CA LEU A 15 -3.12 10.75 3.79
C LEU A 15 -3.62 9.30 3.74
N ILE A 16 -2.71 8.33 3.59
CA ILE A 16 -3.05 6.91 3.54
C ILE A 16 -3.59 6.43 4.90
N GLU A 17 -2.94 6.84 6.00
CA GLU A 17 -3.38 6.53 7.36
C GLU A 17 -4.72 7.20 7.71
N ALA A 18 -4.94 8.44 7.27
CA ALA A 18 -6.21 9.13 7.45
C ALA A 18 -7.39 8.42 6.75
N GLU A 19 -7.13 7.72 5.65
CA GLU A 19 -8.09 6.87 4.95
C GLU A 19 -8.31 5.49 5.64
N GLY A 20 -7.67 5.27 6.79
CA GLY A 20 -7.81 4.06 7.60
C GLY A 20 -7.00 2.86 7.10
N TRP A 21 -5.94 3.12 6.33
CA TRP A 21 -4.96 2.11 5.96
C TRP A 21 -3.79 2.14 6.95
N ASP A 22 -3.33 0.96 7.36
CA ASP A 22 -2.15 0.78 8.19
C ASP A 22 -0.92 0.62 7.29
N VAL A 23 -0.02 1.60 7.29
CA VAL A 23 1.20 1.58 6.47
C VAL A 23 2.22 0.65 7.12
N THR A 24 2.58 -0.42 6.40
CA THR A 24 3.48 -1.46 6.92
C THR A 24 4.90 -1.36 6.40
N ASP A 25 5.07 -0.76 5.22
CA ASP A 25 6.38 -0.62 4.58
C ASP A 25 6.44 0.65 3.73
N LEU A 26 7.61 1.30 3.73
CA LEU A 26 7.88 2.49 2.94
C LEU A 26 9.31 2.43 2.41
N GLU A 27 9.44 2.52 1.10
CA GLU A 27 10.72 2.56 0.40
C GLU A 27 10.79 3.84 -0.44
N MET A 28 11.87 4.60 -0.30
CA MET A 28 12.16 5.75 -1.14
C MET A 28 13.46 5.52 -1.90
N SER A 29 13.39 5.63 -3.22
CA SER A 29 14.54 5.59 -4.10
C SER A 29 14.59 6.88 -4.93
N ALA A 30 15.71 7.61 -4.80
CA ALA A 30 16.03 8.65 -5.75
C ALA A 30 16.58 7.96 -7.01
N TYR A 31 15.96 8.19 -8.16
CA TYR A 31 16.48 7.69 -9.43
C TYR A 31 17.24 8.82 -10.12
N ASP A 32 18.56 8.81 -9.97
CA ASP A 32 19.46 9.59 -10.84
C ASP A 32 19.50 8.88 -12.20
N SER A 33 18.53 9.18 -13.06
CA SER A 33 18.48 8.65 -14.41
C SER A 33 19.70 9.12 -15.22
N PRO A 34 20.55 8.23 -15.75
CA PRO A 34 21.64 8.65 -16.65
C PRO A 34 21.13 9.16 -18.02
N TRP A 35 19.81 9.19 -18.22
CA TRP A 35 19.12 9.62 -19.44
C TRP A 35 18.13 10.75 -19.19
N ALA A 36 17.83 11.10 -17.93
CA ALA A 36 17.13 12.34 -17.64
C ALA A 36 18.14 13.47 -17.77
N ASP A 37 17.73 14.58 -18.37
CA ASP A 37 18.53 15.80 -18.34
C ASP A 37 18.88 16.09 -16.86
N GLU A 38 20.15 16.39 -16.59
CA GLU A 38 20.82 16.40 -15.27
C GLU A 38 20.22 17.39 -14.23
N ASP A 39 19.06 17.99 -14.54
CA ASP A 39 18.40 19.06 -13.78
C ASP A 39 17.04 18.64 -13.16
N GLU A 40 16.53 17.43 -13.40
CA GLU A 40 15.24 16.97 -12.86
C GLU A 40 15.41 15.71 -11.97
N PRO A 41 15.71 15.89 -10.66
CA PRO A 41 15.79 14.77 -9.74
C PRO A 41 14.40 14.14 -9.53
N GLU A 42 14.24 12.88 -9.93
CA GLU A 42 13.00 12.12 -9.74
C GLU A 42 13.09 11.23 -8.49
N ALA A 43 12.12 11.40 -7.59
CA ALA A 43 11.95 10.57 -6.41
C ALA A 43 10.85 9.54 -6.64
N THR A 44 11.16 8.26 -6.48
CA THR A 44 10.16 7.18 -6.44
C THR A 44 9.93 6.76 -5.00
N VAL A 45 8.66 6.77 -4.57
CA VAL A 45 8.23 6.28 -3.26
C VAL A 45 7.29 5.09 -3.46
N THR A 46 7.63 3.95 -2.87
CA THR A 46 6.80 2.74 -2.81
C THR A 46 6.24 2.61 -1.40
N ILE A 47 4.91 2.49 -1.27
CA ILE A 47 4.23 2.37 0.03
C ILE A 47 3.41 1.09 0.03
N THR A 48 3.62 0.23 1.03
CA THR A 48 2.77 -0.94 1.28
C THR A 48 1.88 -0.67 2.48
N ALA A 49 0.57 -0.79 2.31
CA ALA A 49 -0.41 -0.58 3.37
C ALA A 49 -1.50 -1.65 3.36
N ARG A 50 -2.12 -1.89 4.52
CA ARG A 50 -3.20 -2.88 4.72
C ARG A 50 -4.42 -2.21 5.32
N LYS A 51 -5.61 -2.59 4.86
CA LYS A 51 -6.88 -2.20 5.48
C LYS A 51 -7.74 -3.44 5.66
N PRO A 52 -8.18 -3.78 6.88
CA PRO A 52 -9.14 -4.85 7.07
C PRO A 52 -10.48 -4.40 6.50
N TYR A 53 -11.07 -5.24 5.66
CA TYR A 53 -12.45 -5.09 5.23
C TYR A 53 -13.30 -6.00 6.09
N GLU A 54 -14.41 -5.49 6.59
CA GLU A 54 -15.43 -6.36 7.19
C GLU A 54 -15.87 -7.32 6.08
N SER A 55 -15.61 -8.61 6.25
CA SER A 55 -16.38 -9.61 5.52
C SER A 55 -17.81 -9.38 5.95
N GLU A 56 -18.71 -9.02 5.02
CA GLU A 56 -20.13 -9.12 5.27
C GLU A 56 -20.37 -10.49 5.90
N ASN A 57 -20.74 -10.46 7.17
CA ASN A 57 -20.90 -11.62 8.00
C ASN A 57 -22.09 -12.40 7.42
N GLY A 58 -21.79 -13.31 6.48
CA GLY A 58 -22.63 -14.43 6.12
C GLY A 58 -22.69 -15.39 7.30
N ASP A 59 -23.32 -14.96 8.38
CA ASP A 59 -23.97 -15.86 9.31
C ASP A 59 -25.22 -16.39 8.60
N SER A 60 -25.02 -17.49 7.91
CA SER A 60 -26.07 -18.44 7.59
C SER A 60 -25.42 -19.80 7.82
N GLY A 61 -25.56 -20.29 9.05
CA GLY A 61 -25.27 -21.67 9.33
C GLY A 61 -26.17 -22.55 8.48
N ASP A 62 -25.58 -23.25 7.53
CA ASP A 62 -26.18 -24.41 6.88
C ASP A 62 -25.02 -25.37 6.55
N GLU A 63 -24.88 -26.34 7.45
CA GLU A 63 -24.68 -27.76 7.18
C GLU A 63 -23.76 -28.16 6.00
N ASP A 64 -22.72 -28.89 6.39
CA ASP A 64 -21.82 -29.74 5.61
C ASP A 64 -22.54 -30.60 4.53
N ASP A 65 -22.94 -30.02 3.40
CA ASP A 65 -23.41 -30.74 2.20
C ASP A 65 -22.61 -30.30 0.96
N SER A 66 -21.36 -30.74 0.89
CA SER A 66 -20.55 -30.65 -0.32
C SER A 66 -20.60 -31.98 -1.08
N PRO A 67 -21.29 -32.07 -2.24
CA PRO A 67 -21.47 -33.31 -3.01
C PRO A 67 -20.21 -33.82 -3.72
N TYR A 68 -19.04 -33.26 -3.39
CA TYR A 68 -17.76 -33.55 -4.06
C TYR A 68 -16.68 -34.14 -3.16
N ARG A 69 -17.00 -34.59 -1.93
CA ARG A 69 -16.06 -35.46 -1.20
C ARG A 69 -15.99 -36.82 -1.90
N LEU A 70 -14.93 -37.02 -2.69
CA LEU A 70 -14.52 -38.33 -3.18
C LEU A 70 -14.25 -39.25 -1.96
N GLN A 71 -15.02 -40.34 -1.88
CA GLN A 71 -14.85 -41.44 -0.91
C GLN A 71 -13.70 -42.37 -1.31
#